data_AF-A0A1S3F007-F1
#
_entry.id   AF-A0A1S3F007-F1
#
_cell.length_a   1.000
_cell.length_b   1.000
_cell.length_c   1.000
_cell.angle_alpha   90.00
_cell.angle_beta   90.00
_cell.angle_gamma   90.00
#
_symmetry.space_group_name_H-M   'P 1'
#
loop_
_entity.id
_entity.type
_entity.pdbx_description
1 polymer ?
#
loop_
_entity_poly.entity_id
_entity_poly.type
_entity_poly.pdbx_seq_one_letter_code
_entity_poly.pdbx_strand_id
1 'polypeptide(L)'
;MGPRRKPETPRRRSASPTRTRSTSGRSSSRGTTLRRRYGWLKEVRKLQKSTHLLLRKAPFARLAAEAFLVHLFEDAYLLSLHAGRVTLFPKDVQLARRIRGIQEGLG
;
A
#
# COMPACT_ATOMS: atom_id res chain seq x y z
N MET A 1 -19.16 57.45 1.31
CA MET A 1 -19.82 57.23 0.00
C MET A 1 -21.17 56.58 0.26
N GLY A 2 -22.25 57.38 0.22
CA GLY A 2 -23.59 56.96 0.64
C GLY A 2 -24.30 56.05 -0.38
N PRO A 3 -25.31 55.26 0.02
CA PRO A 3 -26.02 54.38 -0.88
C PRO A 3 -27.23 55.10 -1.49
N ARG A 4 -27.41 55.03 -2.82
CA ARG A 4 -28.68 55.40 -3.46
C ARG A 4 -29.14 54.31 -4.43
N ARG A 5 -30.23 53.64 -4.02
CA ARG A 5 -30.98 52.61 -4.76
C ARG A 5 -31.79 53.25 -5.89
N LYS A 6 -31.83 52.62 -7.07
CA LYS A 6 -32.80 52.93 -8.13
C LYS A 6 -34.10 52.13 -7.90
N PRO A 7 -35.30 52.68 -8.17
CA PRO A 7 -36.53 51.91 -8.11
C PRO A 7 -36.83 51.19 -9.44
N GLU A 8 -37.13 49.89 -9.39
CA GLU A 8 -37.67 49.11 -10.50
C GLU A 8 -39.20 49.25 -10.58
N THR A 9 -39.75 49.47 -11.77
CA THR A 9 -41.19 49.50 -12.04
C THR A 9 -41.76 48.08 -12.28
N PRO A 10 -43.00 47.77 -11.86
CA PRO A 10 -43.53 46.41 -11.85
C PRO A 10 -44.10 46.00 -13.22
N ARG A 11 -43.71 44.83 -13.73
CA ARG A 11 -44.33 44.23 -14.94
C ARG A 11 -45.15 42.98 -14.60
N ARG A 12 -46.35 42.97 -15.16
CA ARG A 12 -47.56 42.16 -14.91
C ARG A 12 -47.40 40.66 -15.23
N ARG A 13 -48.02 39.79 -14.41
CA ARG A 13 -48.07 38.31 -14.52
C ARG A 13 -49.18 37.80 -15.46
N SER A 14 -48.92 36.69 -16.16
CA SER A 14 -49.86 35.57 -16.46
C SER A 14 -49.11 34.51 -17.29
N ALA A 15 -49.17 33.18 -17.10
CA ALA A 15 -50.16 32.32 -16.46
C ALA A 15 -49.50 30.99 -15.99
N SER A 16 -50.13 30.32 -15.02
CA SER A 16 -50.00 28.87 -14.70
C SER A 16 -51.25 28.18 -15.27
N PRO A 17 -51.26 26.91 -15.76
CA PRO A 17 -50.90 25.69 -15.00
C PRO A 17 -50.18 24.60 -15.85
N THR A 18 -49.46 23.64 -15.28
CA THR A 18 -50.02 22.33 -14.89
C THR A 18 -48.95 21.53 -14.12
N ARG A 19 -49.26 21.18 -12.87
CA ARG A 19 -48.53 20.15 -12.11
C ARG A 19 -49.02 18.80 -12.59
N THR A 20 -48.25 18.10 -13.42
CA THR A 20 -48.41 16.66 -13.58
C THR A 20 -47.84 15.97 -12.33
N ARG A 21 -48.76 15.54 -11.48
CA ARG A 21 -48.51 14.76 -10.28
C ARG A 21 -48.21 13.31 -10.70
N SER A 22 -46.95 12.95 -10.91
CA SER A 22 -46.56 11.53 -10.90
C SER A 22 -46.42 11.10 -9.45
N THR A 23 -47.48 10.44 -8.99
CA THR A 23 -47.59 9.80 -7.68
C THR A 23 -46.63 8.62 -7.53
N SER A 24 -46.31 8.36 -6.27
CA SER A 24 -45.87 7.08 -5.69
C SER A 24 -44.54 6.51 -6.14
N GLY A 25 -43.53 6.69 -5.28
CA GLY A 25 -42.31 5.90 -5.35
C GLY A 25 -41.32 6.12 -4.20
N ARG A 26 -41.80 6.50 -3.02
CA ARG A 26 -40.95 6.51 -1.82
C ARG A 26 -40.68 5.05 -1.42
N SER A 27 -39.57 4.48 -1.87
CA SER A 27 -38.84 3.53 -1.03
C SER A 27 -37.42 3.30 -1.54
N SER A 28 -36.49 3.66 -0.66
CA SER A 28 -35.21 3.01 -0.45
C SER A 28 -34.08 3.27 -1.45
N SER A 29 -33.11 4.04 -0.97
CA SER A 29 -31.71 3.66 -0.81
C SER A 29 -31.35 2.15 -0.85
N ARG A 30 -31.86 1.37 -1.80
CA ARG A 30 -31.54 -0.05 -1.99
C ARG A 30 -30.60 -0.19 -3.19
N GLY A 31 -29.30 -0.16 -2.90
CA GLY A 31 -28.27 -0.47 -3.89
C GLY A 31 -26.83 -0.30 -3.41
N THR A 32 -26.61 0.42 -2.31
CA THR A 32 -25.24 0.64 -1.78
C THR A 32 -24.74 -0.48 -0.86
N THR A 33 -25.58 -1.45 -0.53
CA THR A 33 -25.26 -2.57 0.37
C THR A 33 -24.73 -3.81 -0.37
N LEU A 34 -25.22 -4.13 -1.57
CA LEU A 34 -24.77 -5.32 -2.32
C LEU A 34 -23.39 -5.11 -2.99
N ARG A 35 -23.08 -3.87 -3.39
CA ARG A 35 -21.78 -3.51 -4.01
C ARG A 35 -20.59 -3.70 -3.08
N ARG A 36 -20.84 -3.71 -1.76
CA ARG A 36 -19.84 -3.86 -0.70
C ARG A 36 -19.53 -5.33 -0.36
N ARG A 37 -20.44 -6.26 -0.71
CA ARG A 37 -20.43 -7.64 -0.18
C ARG A 37 -19.39 -8.56 -0.84
N TYR A 38 -18.91 -8.21 -2.04
CA TYR A 38 -17.96 -9.02 -2.81
C TYR A 38 -16.76 -8.19 -3.33
N GLY A 39 -16.25 -7.28 -2.50
CA GLY A 39 -15.08 -6.45 -2.86
C GLY A 39 -13.84 -7.29 -3.19
N TRP A 40 -13.66 -8.40 -2.48
CA TRP A 40 -12.52 -9.32 -2.65
C TRP A 40 -12.46 -9.94 -4.05
N LEU A 41 -13.58 -10.25 -4.70
CA LEU A 41 -13.57 -10.79 -6.07
C LEU A 41 -13.01 -9.78 -7.08
N LYS A 42 -13.26 -8.48 -6.86
CA LYS A 42 -12.68 -7.42 -7.70
C LYS A 42 -11.19 -7.26 -7.44
N GLU A 43 -10.79 -7.40 -6.18
CA GLU A 43 -9.38 -7.36 -5.77
C GLU A 43 -8.60 -8.56 -6.32
N VAL A 44 -9.12 -9.78 -6.22
CA VAL A 44 -8.54 -10.99 -6.82
C VAL A 44 -8.38 -10.82 -8.33
N ARG A 45 -9.42 -10.38 -9.05
CA ARG A 45 -9.32 -10.12 -10.49
C ARG A 45 -8.29 -9.03 -10.83
N LYS A 46 -8.15 -8.00 -9.98
CA LYS A 46 -7.16 -6.93 -10.15
C LYS A 46 -5.74 -7.46 -9.92
N LEU A 47 -5.51 -8.19 -8.84
CA LEU A 47 -4.21 -8.75 -8.48
C LEU A 47 -3.76 -9.79 -9.51
N GLN A 48 -4.64 -10.70 -9.93
CA GLN A 48 -4.35 -11.70 -10.97
C GLN A 48 -4.07 -11.11 -12.36
N LYS A 49 -4.60 -9.91 -12.67
CA LYS A 49 -4.32 -9.19 -13.92
C LYS A 49 -2.99 -8.44 -13.91
N SER A 50 -2.37 -8.27 -12.75
CA SER A 50 -1.19 -7.42 -12.55
C SER A 50 0.01 -8.22 -12.03
N THR A 51 1.23 -7.71 -12.23
CA THR A 51 2.49 -8.37 -11.81
C THR A 51 3.33 -7.52 -10.86
N HIS A 52 2.72 -6.52 -10.22
CA HIS A 52 3.43 -5.70 -9.24
C HIS A 52 3.71 -6.50 -7.96
N LEU A 53 4.81 -6.16 -7.28
CA LEU A 53 5.15 -6.82 -6.03
C LEU A 53 4.06 -6.58 -4.99
N LEU A 54 3.59 -7.68 -4.38
CA LEU A 54 2.59 -7.64 -3.32
C LEU A 54 3.17 -7.11 -2.01
N LEU A 55 4.47 -7.34 -1.80
CA LEU A 55 5.23 -6.81 -0.68
C LEU A 55 5.99 -5.56 -1.11
N ARG A 56 6.17 -4.63 -0.17
CA ARG A 56 7.00 -3.45 -0.38
C ARG A 56 8.47 -3.87 -0.52
N LYS A 57 9.15 -3.33 -1.54
CA LYS A 57 10.57 -3.64 -1.84
C LYS A 57 11.52 -3.38 -0.67
N ALA A 58 11.49 -2.18 -0.11
CA ALA A 58 12.45 -1.74 0.91
C ALA A 58 12.47 -2.59 2.19
N PRO A 59 11.35 -2.87 2.88
CA PRO A 59 11.38 -3.69 4.09
C PRO A 59 11.77 -5.14 3.80
N PHE A 60 11.34 -5.70 2.66
CA PHE A 60 11.73 -7.05 2.26
C PHE A 60 13.23 -7.16 1.99
N ALA A 61 13.82 -6.20 1.28
CA ALA A 61 15.26 -6.18 1.02
C ALA A 61 16.09 -6.06 2.31
N ARG A 62 15.64 -5.26 3.28
CA ARG A 62 16.29 -5.16 4.59
C ARG A 62 16.27 -6.48 5.33
N LEU A 63 15.11 -7.14 5.40
CA LEU A 63 14.98 -8.44 6.06
C LEU A 63 15.90 -9.49 5.44
N ALA A 64 15.97 -9.54 4.11
CA ALA A 64 16.84 -10.47 3.40
C ALA A 64 18.33 -10.21 3.71
N ALA A 65 18.75 -8.93 3.72
CA ALA A 65 20.12 -8.55 4.04
C ALA A 65 20.47 -8.86 5.50
N GLU A 66 19.56 -8.58 6.45
CA GLU A 66 19.73 -8.90 7.86
C GLU A 66 19.87 -10.41 8.07
N ALA A 67 18.99 -11.21 7.47
CA ALA A 67 19.07 -12.67 7.56
C ALA A 67 20.42 -13.19 7.06
N PHE A 68 20.91 -12.70 5.92
CA PHE A 68 22.22 -13.07 5.39
C PHE A 68 23.36 -12.70 6.34
N LEU A 69 23.38 -11.45 6.83
CA LEU A 69 24.45 -10.96 7.71
C LEU A 69 24.48 -11.71 9.03
N VAL A 70 23.32 -12.02 9.62
CA VAL A 70 23.22 -12.79 10.87
C VAL A 70 23.90 -14.15 10.70
N HIS A 71 23.53 -14.93 9.67
CA HIS A 71 24.13 -16.24 9.43
C HIS A 71 25.63 -16.15 9.12
N LEU A 72 26.07 -15.11 8.39
CA LEU A 72 27.49 -14.93 8.10
C LEU A 72 28.31 -14.63 9.37
N PHE A 73 27.75 -13.82 10.28
CA PHE A 73 28.43 -13.50 11.54
C PHE A 73 28.43 -14.67 12.53
N GLU A 74 27.40 -15.51 12.52
CA GLU A 74 27.39 -16.77 13.28
C GLU A 74 28.56 -17.67 12.86
N ASP A 75 28.76 -17.88 11.55
CA ASP A 75 29.88 -18.68 11.03
C ASP A 75 31.25 -18.05 11.34
N ALA A 76 31.38 -16.74 11.16
CA ALA A 76 32.62 -16.02 11.47
C ALA A 76 32.94 -16.08 12.97
N TYR A 77 31.92 -16.13 13.82
CA TYR A 77 32.11 -16.27 15.27
C TYR A 77 32.61 -17.67 15.65
N LEU A 78 32.13 -18.73 15.00
CA LEU A 78 32.67 -20.09 15.19
C LEU A 78 34.17 -20.15 14.87
N LEU A 79 34.63 -19.45 13.83
CA LEU A 79 36.05 -19.35 13.49
C LEU A 79 36.86 -18.56 14.53
N SER A 80 36.25 -17.54 15.13
CA SER A 80 36.88 -16.77 16.21
C SER A 80 37.10 -17.64 17.45
N LEU A 81 36.08 -18.42 17.83
CA LEU A 81 36.15 -19.40 18.92
C LEU A 81 37.15 -20.52 18.63
N HIS A 82 37.20 -21.01 17.38
CA HIS A 82 38.19 -22.01 16.96
C HIS A 82 39.63 -21.52 17.14
N ALA A 83 39.87 -20.22 16.98
CA ALA A 83 41.15 -19.57 17.23
C ALA A 83 41.39 -19.18 18.70
N GLY A 84 40.53 -19.62 19.64
CA GLY A 84 40.63 -19.32 21.07
C GLY A 84 40.31 -17.87 21.46
N ARG A 85 39.63 -17.11 20.58
CA ARG A 85 39.26 -15.70 20.80
C ARG A 85 37.76 -15.56 20.98
N VAL A 86 37.36 -14.63 21.84
CA VAL A 86 35.94 -14.19 21.97
C VAL A 86 35.65 -12.98 21.08
N THR A 87 36.69 -12.23 20.69
CA THR A 87 36.57 -11.08 19.79
C THR A 87 36.62 -11.53 18.33
N LEU A 88 35.66 -11.04 17.54
CA LEU A 88 35.56 -11.27 16.10
C LEU A 88 36.49 -10.32 15.33
N PHE A 89 37.29 -10.84 14.39
CA PHE A 89 38.18 -10.04 13.56
C PHE A 89 37.84 -10.16 12.07
N PRO A 90 38.24 -9.18 11.23
CA PRO A 90 37.97 -9.20 9.78
C PRO A 90 38.45 -10.48 9.07
N LYS A 91 39.56 -11.06 9.53
CA LYS A 91 40.09 -12.33 9.02
C LYS A 91 39.14 -13.52 9.19
N ASP A 92 38.33 -13.51 10.25
CA ASP A 92 37.37 -14.58 10.53
C ASP A 92 36.18 -14.48 9.56
N VAL A 93 35.70 -13.26 9.29
CA VAL A 93 34.66 -13.02 8.27
C VAL A 93 35.15 -13.35 6.86
N GLN A 94 36.37 -12.94 6.53
CA GLN A 94 36.98 -13.25 5.23
C GLN A 94 37.14 -14.76 5.03
N LEU A 95 37.55 -15.48 6.07
CA LEU A 95 37.66 -16.92 6.04
C LEU A 95 36.28 -17.59 5.95
N ALA A 96 35.27 -17.15 6.70
CA ALA A 96 33.90 -17.65 6.59
C ALA A 96 33.36 -17.52 5.16
N ARG A 97 33.54 -16.34 4.54
CA ARG A 97 33.16 -16.11 3.13
C ARG A 97 33.94 -16.99 2.16
N ARG A 98 35.22 -17.25 2.43
CA ARG A 98 36.07 -18.12 1.61
C ARG A 98 35.64 -19.59 1.69
N ILE A 99 35.26 -20.06 2.88
CA ILE A 99 34.83 -21.45 3.12
C ILE A 99 33.43 -21.68 2.53
N ARG A 100 32.49 -20.73 2.69
CA ARG A 100 31.16 -20.78 2.05
C ARG A 100 31.22 -20.87 0.53
N GLY A 101 32.32 -20.43 -0.07
CA GLY A 101 32.56 -20.53 -1.50
C GLY A 101 31.64 -19.61 -2.32
N ILE A 102 31.66 -19.83 -3.64
CA ILE A 102 30.95 -18.98 -4.62
C ILE A 102 29.43 -19.23 -4.58
N GLN A 103 28.98 -20.42 -4.17
CA GLN A 103 27.56 -20.79 -4.20
C GLN A 103 26.69 -20.08 -3.15
N GLU A 104 27.23 -19.74 -1.97
CA GLU A 104 26.49 -18.99 -0.94
C GLU A 104 26.90 -17.51 -0.83
N GLY A 105 27.97 -17.11 -1.55
CA GLY A 105 28.54 -15.77 -1.47
C GLY A 105 28.10 -14.79 -2.55
N LEU A 106 27.45 -15.27 -3.61
CA LEU A 106 26.95 -14.44 -4.72
C LEU A 106 25.52 -14.88 -5.03
N GLY A 107 24.59 -13.95 -4.81
CA GLY A 107 23.24 -14.05 -5.38
C GLY A 107 23.27 -13.96 -6.89
#